data_AF-A0A9D8NZZ1-F1
#
_entry.id   AF-A0A9D8NZZ1-F1
#
_cell.length_a   1.000
_cell.length_b   1.000
_cell.length_c   1.000
_cell.angle_alpha   90.00
_cell.angle_beta   90.00
_cell.angle_gamma   90.00
#
_symmetry.space_group_name_H-M   'P 1'
#
loop_
_entity.id
_entity.type
_entity.pdbx_description
1 polymer ?
#
loop_
_entity_poly.entity_id
_entity_poly.type
_entity_poly.pdbx_seq_one_letter_code
_entity_poly.pdbx_strand_id
1 'polypeptide(L)'
;MRTHPSPADTLEAYYRDVSSIILQRQDCVSGLLPASTAVNSHGNYTDAWVRDNVYSILAAWGLALAYRRVNGHPERVYLLEQSVVKLMRGLLTAMLRQAAKVERFKHTQDPLDALHAKYKTATGEVVVGDHEWGHLQLDATSLFLLMLAQMTASGLKIVFTLDEVNFVQNLVHYISRAYRTPDYGIWERGNKMNHGLAELNASSVGMAKAALEAMAGCNLFGSSGAQASVIHVVPDDIARTRIALESLLPRESYSKEVDAALLSVTGFPAFAVDDGTVRGKTQAQIVAKLQGRYGCKRFLLDGHQAANEDPRRLHYEPHELKQFQHIECEWPLFFTYLLLNHLFAGRLDEAGRYRRQLEDLLVERNGHRLLPEVFFVPLHAIAAEQQKPGSQDRVPNENVPLVWAQSLYILASLLQDGLLEPDDIDPLGRHVARSAEVDRRVLVALLADEDEVCQRLRQLGIPAQTLAEIAPIQVRDAGELAAAYTQVGRNDRLGLTGRPLRQLRSLSTSRLYLLAGEPLLFLPQFMNQQGFYLALDNRLLV
;
A
#
# COMPACT_ATOMS: atom_id res chain seq x y z
N MET A 1 -2.78 -10.10 -46.29
CA MET A 1 -2.56 -9.00 -45.32
C MET A 1 -3.41 -9.29 -44.09
N ARG A 2 -2.82 -9.75 -42.98
CA ARG A 2 -3.55 -9.75 -41.70
C ARG A 2 -3.61 -8.29 -41.24
N THR A 3 -4.79 -7.69 -41.29
CA THR A 3 -5.05 -6.37 -40.72
C THR A 3 -4.77 -6.44 -39.23
N HIS A 4 -3.83 -5.63 -38.73
CA HIS A 4 -3.68 -5.45 -37.29
C HIS A 4 -5.01 -4.92 -36.74
N PRO A 5 -5.53 -5.46 -35.61
CA PRO A 5 -6.76 -4.97 -35.02
C PRO A 5 -6.61 -3.48 -34.70
N SER A 6 -7.68 -2.71 -34.92
CA SER A 6 -7.65 -1.29 -34.56
C SER A 6 -7.57 -1.15 -33.03
N PRO A 7 -7.06 -0.02 -32.49
CA PRO A 7 -7.09 0.23 -31.05
C PRO A 7 -8.49 0.09 -30.43
N ALA A 8 -9.54 0.41 -31.18
CA ALA A 8 -10.93 0.25 -30.77
C ALA A 8 -11.34 -1.23 -30.64
N ASP A 9 -10.96 -2.08 -31.60
CA ASP A 9 -11.23 -3.52 -31.54
C ASP A 9 -10.52 -4.19 -30.35
N THR A 10 -9.27 -3.76 -30.09
CA THR A 10 -8.49 -4.23 -28.94
C THR A 10 -9.13 -3.80 -27.62
N LEU A 11 -9.58 -2.54 -27.49
CA LEU A 11 -10.29 -2.07 -26.30
C LEU A 11 -11.59 -2.84 -26.05
N GLU A 12 -12.36 -3.15 -27.10
CA GLU A 12 -13.59 -3.94 -26.95
C GLU A 12 -13.31 -5.40 -26.54
N ALA A 13 -12.17 -5.97 -26.95
CA ALA A 13 -11.72 -7.27 -26.43
C ALA A 13 -11.43 -7.19 -24.93
N TYR A 14 -10.66 -6.20 -24.48
CA TYR A 14 -10.41 -5.97 -23.06
C TYR A 14 -11.69 -5.69 -22.27
N TYR A 15 -12.63 -4.94 -22.84
CA TYR A 15 -13.92 -4.69 -22.19
C TYR A 15 -14.73 -5.96 -21.98
N ARG A 16 -14.77 -6.84 -22.98
CA ARG A 16 -15.42 -8.16 -22.84
C ARG A 16 -14.77 -8.99 -21.75
N ASP A 17 -13.43 -9.04 -21.70
CA ASP A 17 -12.69 -9.76 -20.67
C ASP A 17 -12.90 -9.19 -19.27
N VAL A 18 -12.73 -7.88 -19.08
CA VAL A 18 -12.95 -7.21 -17.78
C VAL A 18 -14.40 -7.39 -17.33
N SER A 19 -15.37 -7.25 -18.23
CA SER A 19 -16.79 -7.37 -17.89
C SER A 19 -17.17 -8.79 -17.47
N SER A 20 -16.73 -9.81 -18.20
CA SER A 20 -17.08 -11.21 -17.94
C SER A 20 -16.26 -11.84 -16.81
N ILE A 21 -14.96 -11.51 -16.72
CA ILE A 21 -14.07 -12.11 -15.73
C ILE A 21 -14.18 -11.36 -14.39
N ILE A 22 -14.26 -10.03 -14.38
CA ILE A 22 -14.16 -9.26 -13.14
C ILE A 22 -15.54 -8.72 -12.74
N LEU A 23 -16.14 -7.87 -13.57
CA LEU A 23 -17.31 -7.08 -13.17
C LEU A 23 -18.60 -7.91 -13.04
N GLN A 24 -18.73 -9.03 -13.76
CA GLN A 24 -19.86 -9.94 -13.60
C GLN A 24 -19.94 -10.54 -12.17
N ARG A 25 -18.82 -10.57 -11.45
CA ARG A 25 -18.73 -11.08 -10.07
C ARG A 25 -18.92 -9.99 -9.02
N GLN A 26 -19.00 -8.73 -9.45
CA GLN A 26 -19.19 -7.60 -8.55
C GLN A 26 -20.59 -7.65 -7.96
N ASP A 27 -20.68 -7.68 -6.64
CA ASP A 27 -21.97 -7.68 -5.95
C ASP A 27 -22.74 -6.39 -6.24
N CYS A 28 -24.01 -6.55 -6.62
CA CYS A 28 -24.83 -5.45 -7.11
C CYS A 28 -25.28 -4.49 -6.01
N VAL A 29 -25.13 -4.83 -4.73
CA VAL A 29 -25.51 -3.97 -3.61
C VAL A 29 -24.28 -3.27 -3.05
N SER A 30 -23.32 -4.05 -2.55
CA SER A 30 -22.11 -3.57 -1.89
C SER A 30 -21.06 -3.02 -2.87
N GLY A 31 -21.02 -3.53 -4.11
CA GLY A 31 -19.92 -3.31 -5.04
C GLY A 31 -18.68 -4.15 -4.80
N LEU A 32 -18.66 -5.03 -3.79
CA LEU A 32 -17.50 -5.84 -3.45
C LEU A 32 -17.37 -7.05 -4.40
N LEU A 33 -16.14 -7.55 -4.53
CA LEU A 33 -15.78 -8.75 -5.25
C LEU A 33 -15.40 -9.87 -4.26
N PRO A 34 -15.85 -11.12 -4.50
CA PRO A 34 -15.33 -12.27 -3.78
C PRO A 34 -13.87 -12.54 -4.19
N ALA A 35 -13.04 -13.06 -3.27
CA ALA A 35 -11.62 -13.30 -3.55
C ALA A 35 -11.35 -14.49 -4.49
N SER A 36 -12.25 -15.48 -4.59
CA SER A 36 -12.08 -16.63 -5.51
C SER A 36 -13.34 -16.96 -6.29
N THR A 37 -13.14 -17.67 -7.40
CA THR A 37 -14.17 -18.34 -8.19
C THR A 37 -14.48 -19.76 -7.73
N ALA A 38 -13.68 -20.33 -6.82
CA ALA A 38 -13.81 -21.69 -6.33
C ALA A 38 -13.99 -21.72 -4.80
N VAL A 39 -14.89 -22.58 -4.32
CA VAL A 39 -15.00 -22.92 -2.89
C VAL A 39 -14.09 -24.12 -2.65
N ASN A 40 -12.99 -23.92 -1.93
CA ASN A 40 -12.01 -24.97 -1.64
C ASN A 40 -11.80 -25.18 -0.13
N SER A 41 -11.00 -26.18 0.26
CA SER A 41 -10.72 -26.53 1.65
C SER A 41 -9.86 -25.51 2.43
N HIS A 42 -9.33 -24.48 1.77
CA HIS A 42 -8.42 -23.50 2.38
C HIS A 42 -9.12 -22.18 2.78
N GLY A 43 -10.44 -22.09 2.60
CA GLY A 43 -11.25 -20.97 3.06
C GLY A 43 -12.59 -20.84 2.31
N ASN A 44 -13.59 -20.24 2.96
CA ASN A 44 -14.79 -19.80 2.23
C ASN A 44 -14.46 -18.50 1.48
N TYR A 45 -13.85 -18.61 0.31
CA TYR A 45 -13.41 -17.48 -0.52
C TYR A 45 -14.56 -16.69 -1.19
N THR A 46 -15.79 -16.83 -0.68
CA THR A 46 -16.91 -15.94 -1.00
C THR A 46 -16.81 -14.59 -0.32
N ASP A 47 -15.89 -14.42 0.62
CA ASP A 47 -15.65 -13.15 1.31
C ASP A 47 -14.82 -12.19 0.43
N ALA A 48 -14.96 -10.90 0.72
CA ALA A 48 -14.29 -9.80 0.05
C ALA A 48 -13.10 -9.33 0.89
N TRP A 49 -11.90 -9.71 0.47
CA TRP A 49 -10.66 -9.18 1.03
C TRP A 49 -10.39 -7.78 0.51
N VAL A 50 -9.97 -6.87 1.39
CA VAL A 50 -9.66 -5.47 1.02
C VAL A 50 -8.60 -5.44 -0.08
N ARG A 51 -7.51 -6.19 0.08
CA ARG A 51 -6.40 -6.22 -0.87
C ARG A 51 -6.81 -6.76 -2.23
N ASP A 52 -7.44 -7.93 -2.27
CA ASP A 52 -7.91 -8.58 -3.50
C ASP A 52 -8.90 -7.70 -4.25
N ASN A 53 -9.82 -7.02 -3.54
CA ASN A 53 -10.76 -6.09 -4.14
C ASN A 53 -10.04 -4.90 -4.81
N VAL A 54 -9.13 -4.24 -4.09
CA VAL A 54 -8.40 -3.08 -4.62
C VAL A 54 -7.54 -3.47 -5.82
N TYR A 55 -6.82 -4.60 -5.78
CA TYR A 55 -6.05 -5.04 -6.93
C TYR A 55 -6.91 -5.51 -8.10
N SER A 56 -8.02 -6.21 -7.83
CA SER A 56 -8.90 -6.75 -8.87
C SER A 56 -9.61 -5.66 -9.67
N ILE A 57 -9.91 -4.51 -9.04
CA ILE A 57 -10.60 -3.42 -9.73
C ILE A 57 -9.67 -2.56 -10.60
N LEU A 58 -8.34 -2.73 -10.50
CA LEU A 58 -7.38 -1.94 -11.26
C LEU A 58 -7.49 -2.14 -12.78
N ALA A 59 -7.84 -3.34 -13.26
CA ALA A 59 -8.09 -3.56 -14.68
C ALA A 59 -9.29 -2.75 -15.20
N ALA A 60 -10.37 -2.63 -14.42
CA ALA A 60 -11.51 -1.80 -14.80
C ALA A 60 -11.15 -0.31 -14.77
N TRP A 61 -10.37 0.12 -13.78
CA TRP A 61 -9.86 1.50 -13.70
C TRP A 61 -8.93 1.83 -14.87
N GLY A 62 -7.92 1.01 -15.14
CA GLY A 62 -7.01 1.18 -16.27
C GLY A 62 -7.72 1.15 -17.61
N LEU A 63 -8.69 0.24 -17.79
CA LEU A 63 -9.49 0.21 -19.02
C LEU A 63 -10.34 1.48 -19.19
N ALA A 64 -10.92 2.01 -18.12
CA ALA A 64 -11.66 3.28 -18.18
C ALA A 64 -10.74 4.42 -18.65
N LEU A 65 -9.52 4.51 -18.10
CA LEU A 65 -8.52 5.49 -18.51
C LEU A 65 -8.10 5.32 -19.97
N ALA A 66 -7.94 4.08 -20.44
CA ALA A 66 -7.60 3.79 -21.83
C ALA A 66 -8.70 4.26 -22.80
N TYR A 67 -9.98 4.03 -22.46
CA TYR A 67 -11.10 4.57 -23.23
C TYR A 67 -11.13 6.11 -23.22
N ARG A 68 -10.82 6.76 -22.09
CA ARG A 68 -10.71 8.24 -22.03
C ARG A 68 -9.65 8.76 -22.99
N ARG A 69 -8.47 8.13 -23.07
CA ARG A 69 -7.40 8.55 -23.99
C ARG A 69 -7.82 8.53 -25.46
N VAL A 70 -8.59 7.53 -25.86
CA VAL A 70 -9.05 7.38 -27.25
C VAL A 70 -10.27 8.27 -27.55
N ASN A 71 -10.85 8.95 -26.54
CA ASN A 71 -12.07 9.76 -26.64
C ASN A 71 -13.25 9.00 -27.29
N GLY A 72 -13.27 7.68 -27.12
CA GLY A 72 -14.31 6.79 -27.65
C GLY A 72 -15.17 6.22 -26.53
N HIS A 73 -16.44 5.94 -26.82
CA HIS A 73 -17.35 5.19 -25.95
C HIS A 73 -17.55 5.77 -24.52
N PRO A 74 -18.10 7.00 -24.38
CA PRO A 74 -18.35 7.60 -23.06
C PRO A 74 -19.23 6.73 -22.15
N GLU A 75 -20.11 5.91 -22.72
CA GLU A 75 -20.90 4.91 -22.01
C GLU A 75 -20.05 3.83 -21.35
N ARG A 76 -18.98 3.37 -22.01
CA ARG A 76 -18.05 2.37 -21.47
C ARG A 76 -17.22 2.96 -20.34
N VAL A 77 -16.70 4.17 -20.55
CA VAL A 77 -15.99 4.94 -19.51
C VAL A 77 -16.86 5.04 -18.26
N TYR A 78 -18.09 5.53 -18.41
CA TYR A 78 -19.02 5.70 -17.29
C TYR A 78 -19.26 4.38 -16.53
N LEU A 79 -19.57 3.29 -17.23
CA LEU A 79 -19.84 1.99 -16.60
C LEU A 79 -18.64 1.45 -15.82
N LEU A 80 -17.43 1.54 -16.39
CA LEU A 80 -16.20 1.08 -15.75
C LEU A 80 -15.88 1.93 -14.51
N GLU A 81 -15.94 3.25 -14.63
CA GLU A 81 -15.69 4.16 -13.50
C GLU A 81 -16.67 3.99 -12.37
N GLN A 82 -17.97 3.86 -12.67
CA GLN A 82 -18.98 3.63 -11.63
C GLN A 82 -18.76 2.28 -10.94
N SER A 83 -18.28 1.27 -11.66
CA SER A 83 -17.92 -0.02 -11.06
C SER A 83 -16.73 0.13 -10.09
N VAL A 84 -15.71 0.90 -10.47
CA VAL A 84 -14.55 1.22 -9.62
C VAL A 84 -14.98 2.00 -8.37
N VAL A 85 -15.75 3.07 -8.55
CA VAL A 85 -16.26 3.90 -7.44
C VAL A 85 -17.10 3.06 -6.49
N LYS A 86 -17.98 2.20 -7.01
CA LYS A 86 -18.85 1.35 -6.19
C LYS A 86 -18.06 0.38 -5.31
N LEU A 87 -17.04 -0.28 -5.85
CA LEU A 87 -16.19 -1.18 -5.07
C LEU A 87 -15.41 -0.45 -3.98
N MET A 88 -14.74 0.66 -4.34
CA MET A 88 -13.95 1.42 -3.37
C MET A 88 -14.84 2.02 -2.27
N ARG A 89 -16.07 2.42 -2.60
CA ARG A 89 -17.07 2.84 -1.62
C ARG A 89 -17.61 1.69 -0.78
N GLY A 90 -17.77 0.50 -1.35
CA GLY A 90 -18.12 -0.71 -0.60
C GLY A 90 -17.10 -1.00 0.51
N LEU A 91 -15.81 -0.94 0.16
CA LEU A 91 -14.71 -1.08 1.13
C LEU A 91 -14.72 0.04 2.18
N LEU A 92 -14.87 1.29 1.75
CA LEU A 92 -14.96 2.44 2.66
C LEU A 92 -16.12 2.27 3.65
N THR A 93 -17.28 1.83 3.17
CA THR A 93 -18.48 1.60 4.00
C THR A 93 -18.25 0.48 5.01
N ALA A 94 -17.62 -0.62 4.60
CA ALA A 94 -17.26 -1.73 5.49
C ALA A 94 -16.27 -1.30 6.58
N MET A 95 -15.29 -0.47 6.24
CA MET A 95 -14.35 0.11 7.22
C MET A 95 -15.04 1.13 8.15
N LEU A 96 -15.92 1.99 7.62
CA LEU A 96 -16.67 2.99 8.38
C LEU A 96 -17.52 2.36 9.49
N ARG A 97 -18.14 1.20 9.22
CA ARG A 97 -18.88 0.43 10.24
C ARG A 97 -18.02 -0.01 11.42
N GLN A 98 -16.70 -0.01 11.25
CA GLN A 98 -15.72 -0.34 12.29
C GLN A 98 -14.99 0.91 12.81
N ALA A 99 -15.57 2.11 12.70
CA ALA A 99 -14.95 3.35 13.19
C ALA A 99 -14.48 3.27 14.66
N ALA A 100 -15.21 2.56 15.52
CA ALA A 100 -14.81 2.34 16.90
C ALA A 100 -13.49 1.52 17.01
N LYS A 101 -13.23 0.58 16.10
CA LYS A 101 -11.96 -0.17 16.05
C LYS A 101 -10.81 0.76 15.62
N VAL A 102 -11.04 1.58 14.59
CA VAL A 102 -10.06 2.61 14.16
C VAL A 102 -9.72 3.55 15.31
N GLU A 103 -10.72 4.00 16.07
CA GLU A 103 -10.48 4.85 17.25
C GLU A 103 -9.58 4.16 18.27
N ARG A 104 -9.91 2.93 18.69
CA ARG A 104 -9.13 2.19 19.69
C ARG A 104 -7.70 1.89 19.22
N PHE A 105 -7.55 1.38 18.00
CA PHE A 105 -6.25 0.99 17.46
C PHE A 105 -5.25 2.14 17.37
N LYS A 106 -5.70 3.37 17.08
CA LYS A 106 -4.83 4.55 17.09
C LYS A 106 -4.11 4.72 18.44
N HIS A 107 -4.69 4.27 19.55
CA HIS A 107 -4.10 4.37 20.88
C HIS A 107 -3.37 3.09 21.27
N THR A 108 -3.98 1.92 21.05
CA THR A 108 -3.48 0.64 21.56
C THR A 108 -2.44 -0.01 20.65
N GLN A 109 -2.63 0.08 19.33
CA GLN A 109 -1.90 -0.69 18.31
C GLN A 109 -2.00 -2.21 18.53
N ASP A 110 -3.01 -2.66 19.26
CA ASP A 110 -3.25 -4.07 19.57
C ASP A 110 -3.91 -4.75 18.36
N PRO A 111 -3.44 -5.94 17.92
CA PRO A 111 -4.09 -6.68 16.83
C PRO A 111 -5.59 -6.91 17.01
N LEU A 112 -6.10 -7.02 18.23
CA LEU A 112 -7.53 -7.23 18.50
C LEU A 112 -8.38 -5.98 18.22
N ASP A 113 -7.77 -4.80 18.36
CA ASP A 113 -8.41 -3.52 18.02
C ASP A 113 -8.31 -3.20 16.52
N ALA A 114 -7.60 -4.01 15.73
CA ALA A 114 -7.42 -3.76 14.30
C ALA A 114 -8.72 -3.87 13.50
N LEU A 115 -8.78 -3.14 12.39
CA LEU A 115 -9.79 -3.36 11.36
C LEU A 115 -9.72 -4.80 10.85
N HIS A 116 -10.88 -5.37 10.55
CA HIS A 116 -10.92 -6.61 9.79
C HIS A 116 -10.43 -6.37 8.36
N ALA A 117 -9.68 -7.31 7.80
CA ALA A 117 -9.17 -7.19 6.43
C ALA A 117 -10.04 -7.89 5.37
N LYS A 118 -11.12 -8.56 5.80
CA LYS A 118 -12.10 -9.21 4.92
C LYS A 118 -13.54 -9.03 5.41
N TYR A 119 -14.47 -9.03 4.47
CA TYR A 119 -15.89 -8.74 4.70
C TYR A 119 -16.81 -9.69 3.97
N LYS A 120 -18.06 -9.80 4.43
CA LYS A 120 -19.09 -10.53 3.71
C LYS A 120 -19.39 -9.78 2.42
N THR A 121 -19.17 -10.40 1.27
CA THR A 121 -19.28 -9.73 -0.04
C THR A 121 -20.61 -9.01 -0.21
N ALA A 122 -21.75 -9.65 0.09
CA ALA A 122 -23.07 -9.03 -0.12
C ALA A 122 -23.38 -7.84 0.80
N THR A 123 -22.83 -7.79 2.01
CA THR A 123 -23.25 -6.81 3.04
C THR A 123 -22.15 -5.85 3.45
N GLY A 124 -20.87 -6.23 3.33
CA GLY A 124 -19.72 -5.50 3.88
C GLY A 124 -19.63 -5.61 5.41
N GLU A 125 -20.19 -6.67 6.00
CA GLU A 125 -20.11 -6.97 7.45
C GLU A 125 -18.89 -7.83 7.77
N VAL A 126 -18.52 -7.87 9.05
CA VAL A 126 -17.49 -8.79 9.55
C VAL A 126 -17.93 -10.25 9.39
N VAL A 127 -16.99 -11.13 9.06
CA VAL A 127 -17.26 -12.55 8.72
C VAL A 127 -16.71 -13.55 9.73
N VAL A 128 -15.76 -13.13 10.56
CA VAL A 128 -15.13 -13.94 11.60
C VAL A 128 -14.90 -13.07 12.83
N GLY A 129 -14.74 -13.66 14.01
CA GLY A 129 -14.46 -12.95 15.26
C GLY A 129 -13.05 -12.32 15.30
N ASP A 130 -12.84 -11.39 16.23
CA ASP A 130 -11.58 -10.64 16.40
C ASP A 130 -10.38 -11.55 16.72
N HIS A 131 -10.61 -12.69 17.38
CA HIS A 131 -9.57 -13.64 17.79
C HIS A 131 -9.32 -14.77 16.79
N GLU A 132 -10.18 -14.90 15.76
CA GLU A 132 -10.22 -16.10 14.92
C GLU A 132 -9.30 -15.99 13.70
N TRP A 133 -8.75 -14.81 13.42
CA TRP A 133 -8.01 -14.56 12.20
C TRP A 133 -7.05 -13.37 12.31
N GLY A 134 -5.99 -13.39 11.49
CA GLY A 134 -4.94 -12.37 11.44
C GLY A 134 -5.40 -11.05 10.83
N HIS A 135 -6.30 -10.33 11.52
CA HIS A 135 -6.97 -9.12 11.03
C HIS A 135 -6.04 -7.95 10.80
N LEU A 136 -5.03 -7.78 11.67
CA LEU A 136 -4.08 -6.69 11.54
C LEU A 136 -3.21 -6.89 10.29
N GLN A 137 -3.64 -6.28 9.19
CA GLN A 137 -2.95 -6.24 7.90
C GLN A 137 -2.81 -4.79 7.47
N LEU A 138 -1.67 -4.17 7.84
CA LEU A 138 -1.45 -2.74 7.58
C LEU A 138 -1.27 -2.45 6.10
N ASP A 139 -0.76 -3.43 5.34
CA ASP A 139 -0.59 -3.31 3.90
C ASP A 139 -1.94 -3.16 3.17
N ALA A 140 -2.98 -3.88 3.58
CA ALA A 140 -4.30 -3.82 2.97
C ALA A 140 -4.97 -2.43 3.12
N THR A 141 -4.97 -1.88 4.35
CA THR A 141 -5.47 -0.52 4.58
C THR A 141 -4.62 0.53 3.85
N SER A 142 -3.31 0.32 3.81
CA SER A 142 -2.38 1.22 3.11
C SER A 142 -2.58 1.20 1.60
N LEU A 143 -2.80 0.03 1.01
CA LEU A 143 -3.11 -0.13 -0.41
C LEU A 143 -4.43 0.57 -0.77
N PHE A 144 -5.46 0.42 0.06
CA PHE A 144 -6.72 1.15 -0.12
C PHE A 144 -6.51 2.66 -0.15
N LEU A 145 -5.74 3.21 0.80
CA LEU A 145 -5.43 4.64 0.87
C LEU A 145 -4.59 5.11 -0.33
N LEU A 146 -3.57 4.35 -0.72
CA LEU A 146 -2.73 4.64 -1.87
C LEU A 146 -3.59 4.72 -3.14
N MET A 147 -4.41 3.70 -3.39
CA MET A 147 -5.24 3.67 -4.59
C MET A 147 -6.39 4.66 -4.54
N LEU A 148 -6.94 4.97 -3.37
CA LEU A 148 -7.89 6.06 -3.19
C LEU A 148 -7.30 7.38 -3.68
N ALA A 149 -6.06 7.70 -3.26
CA ALA A 149 -5.38 8.92 -3.70
C ALA A 149 -5.11 8.94 -5.21
N GLN A 150 -4.61 7.83 -5.79
CA GLN A 150 -4.37 7.71 -7.23
C GLN A 150 -5.67 7.86 -8.04
N MET A 151 -6.73 7.17 -7.63
CA MET A 151 -8.03 7.20 -8.29
C MET A 151 -8.67 8.59 -8.19
N THR A 152 -8.58 9.25 -7.04
CA THR A 152 -9.05 10.65 -6.88
C THR A 152 -8.24 11.61 -7.73
N ALA A 153 -6.91 11.46 -7.81
CA ALA A 153 -6.06 12.26 -8.69
C ALA A 153 -6.40 12.03 -10.18
N SER A 154 -6.80 10.80 -10.55
CA SER A 154 -7.31 10.50 -11.90
C SER A 154 -8.72 11.05 -12.19
N GLY A 155 -9.36 11.74 -11.22
CA GLY A 155 -10.66 12.38 -11.37
C GLY A 155 -11.86 11.59 -10.85
N LEU A 156 -11.67 10.39 -10.26
CA LEU A 156 -12.76 9.63 -9.66
C LEU A 156 -13.24 10.27 -8.35
N LYS A 157 -14.55 10.43 -8.23
CA LYS A 157 -15.21 10.87 -6.99
C LYS A 157 -15.58 9.64 -6.17
N ILE A 158 -14.79 9.35 -5.13
CA ILE A 158 -15.01 8.18 -4.26
C ILE A 158 -15.51 8.60 -2.87
N VAL A 159 -15.00 9.70 -2.33
CA VAL A 159 -15.39 10.27 -1.02
C VAL A 159 -16.42 11.37 -1.24
N PHE A 160 -17.55 11.32 -0.52
CA PHE A 160 -18.73 12.15 -0.78
C PHE A 160 -19.05 13.13 0.35
N THR A 161 -18.59 12.89 1.58
CA THR A 161 -18.93 13.75 2.73
C THR A 161 -17.71 14.07 3.58
N LEU A 162 -17.79 15.15 4.35
CA LEU A 162 -16.73 15.49 5.31
C LEU A 162 -16.60 14.44 6.44
N ASP A 163 -17.69 13.75 6.79
CA ASP A 163 -17.64 12.63 7.73
C ASP A 163 -16.75 11.49 7.17
N GLU A 164 -16.89 11.17 5.89
CA GLU A 164 -16.01 10.21 5.19
C GLU A 164 -14.56 10.72 5.09
N VAL A 165 -14.34 12.03 4.82
CA VAL A 165 -13.00 12.65 4.85
C VAL A 165 -12.35 12.46 6.21
N ASN A 166 -13.06 12.78 7.30
CA ASN A 166 -12.52 12.62 8.65
C ASN A 166 -12.22 11.15 8.96
N PHE A 167 -13.04 10.22 8.51
CA PHE A 167 -12.75 8.80 8.64
C PHE A 167 -11.46 8.40 7.91
N VAL A 168 -11.29 8.81 6.65
CA VAL A 168 -10.05 8.55 5.88
C VAL A 168 -8.83 9.19 6.56
N GLN A 169 -8.97 10.40 7.12
CA GLN A 169 -7.92 11.02 7.94
C GLN A 169 -7.54 10.17 9.16
N ASN A 170 -8.49 9.44 9.76
CA ASN A 170 -8.19 8.52 10.86
C ASN A 170 -7.55 7.21 10.38
N LEU A 171 -7.84 6.75 9.15
CA LEU A 171 -7.09 5.64 8.54
C LEU A 171 -5.61 6.01 8.31
N VAL A 172 -5.33 7.28 7.97
CA VAL A 172 -3.94 7.78 7.93
C VAL A 172 -3.30 7.73 9.31
N HIS A 173 -4.00 8.14 10.36
CA HIS A 173 -3.50 8.03 11.74
C HIS A 173 -3.31 6.57 12.18
N TYR A 174 -4.16 5.67 11.69
CA TYR A 174 -4.10 4.22 11.93
C TYR A 174 -2.80 3.63 11.36
N ILE A 175 -2.42 3.96 10.12
CA ILE A 175 -1.19 3.45 9.49
C ILE A 175 0.08 4.25 9.83
N SER A 176 -0.03 5.42 10.47
CA SER A 176 1.08 6.37 10.75
C SER A 176 2.27 5.76 11.51
N ARG A 177 2.06 4.64 12.22
CA ARG A 177 3.09 3.96 13.02
C ARG A 177 3.47 2.57 12.49
N ALA A 178 3.14 2.27 11.24
CA ALA A 178 3.49 1.00 10.59
C ALA A 178 4.97 0.63 10.75
N TYR A 179 5.87 1.62 10.76
CA TYR A 179 7.31 1.45 10.97
C TYR A 179 7.74 0.73 12.27
N ARG A 180 6.81 0.55 13.22
CA ARG A 180 7.06 -0.11 14.51
C ARG A 180 5.90 -0.98 14.99
N THR A 181 4.91 -1.21 14.14
CA THR A 181 3.73 -2.01 14.49
C THR A 181 3.83 -3.34 13.74
N PRO A 182 4.16 -4.44 14.43
CA PRO A 182 4.11 -5.77 13.83
C PRO A 182 2.68 -6.10 13.36
N ASP A 183 2.56 -6.76 12.22
CA ASP A 183 1.28 -7.17 11.64
C ASP A 183 1.35 -8.60 11.08
N TYR A 184 0.24 -9.10 10.53
CA TYR A 184 0.18 -10.44 9.93
C TYR A 184 0.69 -10.48 8.48
N GLY A 185 1.01 -9.31 7.92
CA GLY A 185 1.54 -9.15 6.57
C GLY A 185 0.56 -9.58 5.47
N ILE A 186 1.03 -9.51 4.23
CA ILE A 186 0.23 -9.77 3.03
C ILE A 186 -0.30 -11.22 2.94
N TRP A 187 0.36 -12.14 3.66
CA TRP A 187 0.04 -13.56 3.69
C TRP A 187 -0.75 -13.98 4.91
N GLU A 188 -1.11 -13.03 5.79
CA GLU A 188 -2.03 -13.26 6.93
C GLU A 188 -1.46 -14.22 8.00
N ARG A 189 -0.13 -14.34 8.07
CA ARG A 189 0.58 -15.31 8.93
C ARG A 189 1.39 -14.68 10.05
N GLY A 190 1.84 -13.43 9.86
CA GLY A 190 2.85 -12.83 10.72
C GLY A 190 4.19 -13.54 10.51
N ASN A 191 4.60 -14.40 11.44
CA ASN A 191 5.82 -15.19 11.29
C ASN A 191 5.69 -16.37 10.30
N LYS A 192 6.83 -16.91 9.87
CA LYS A 192 6.93 -18.00 8.88
C LYS A 192 6.17 -19.28 9.27
N MET A 193 6.06 -19.58 10.57
CA MET A 193 5.37 -20.76 11.09
C MET A 193 3.86 -20.54 11.30
N ASN A 194 3.38 -19.29 11.22
CA ASN A 194 2.00 -18.90 11.48
C ASN A 194 1.48 -19.27 12.89
N HIS A 195 2.27 -19.06 13.93
CA HIS A 195 1.82 -19.27 15.33
C HIS A 195 1.04 -18.09 15.91
N GLY A 196 0.43 -17.26 15.05
CA GLY A 196 -0.29 -16.05 15.48
C GLY A 196 0.61 -14.90 15.94
N LEU A 197 1.93 -15.01 15.75
CA LEU A 197 2.91 -13.98 16.10
C LEU A 197 3.09 -13.00 14.95
N ALA A 198 2.64 -11.76 15.15
CA ALA A 198 2.84 -10.66 14.22
C ALA A 198 4.32 -10.27 14.11
N GLU A 199 4.77 -9.86 12.92
CA GLU A 199 6.13 -9.41 12.66
C GLU A 199 6.11 -8.06 11.94
N LEU A 200 7.22 -7.30 12.04
CA LEU A 200 7.36 -6.10 11.23
C LEU A 200 7.67 -6.51 9.77
N ASN A 201 6.64 -6.48 8.94
CA ASN A 201 6.71 -6.87 7.53
C ASN A 201 7.07 -5.66 6.64
N ALA A 202 8.14 -5.79 5.86
CA ALA A 202 8.66 -4.73 5.00
C ALA A 202 7.68 -4.38 3.86
N SER A 203 6.93 -5.35 3.35
CA SER A 203 5.82 -5.09 2.42
C SER A 203 4.75 -4.18 3.04
N SER A 204 4.35 -4.41 4.29
CA SER A 204 3.42 -3.53 5.03
C SER A 204 3.99 -2.14 5.29
N VAL A 205 5.24 -2.06 5.75
CA VAL A 205 5.92 -0.78 6.00
C VAL A 205 6.08 0.01 4.70
N GLY A 206 6.44 -0.63 3.60
CA GLY A 206 6.59 -0.01 2.29
C GLY A 206 5.27 0.50 1.71
N MET A 207 4.21 -0.31 1.80
CA MET A 207 2.89 0.11 1.37
C MET A 207 2.36 1.28 2.21
N ALA A 208 2.56 1.24 3.53
CA ALA A 208 2.21 2.34 4.44
C ALA A 208 2.98 3.62 4.13
N LYS A 209 4.29 3.54 3.87
CA LYS A 209 5.08 4.69 3.41
C LYS A 209 4.46 5.32 2.17
N ALA A 210 4.13 4.49 1.18
CA ALA A 210 3.56 4.97 -0.07
C ALA A 210 2.20 5.63 0.11
N ALA A 211 1.33 5.04 0.93
CA ALA A 211 0.04 5.63 1.25
C ALA A 211 0.20 6.95 2.01
N LEU A 212 1.07 7.02 3.02
CA LEU A 212 1.32 8.26 3.77
C LEU A 212 1.85 9.37 2.86
N GLU A 213 2.73 9.07 1.90
CA GLU A 213 3.20 10.04 0.92
C GLU A 213 2.12 10.45 -0.07
N ALA A 214 1.29 9.51 -0.56
CA ALA A 214 0.21 9.78 -1.50
C ALA A 214 -0.93 10.60 -0.88
N MET A 215 -1.22 10.35 0.41
CA MET A 215 -2.28 11.03 1.16
C MET A 215 -1.86 12.42 1.65
N ALA A 216 -0.56 12.71 1.74
CA ALA A 216 -0.06 13.99 2.24
C ALA A 216 -0.46 15.16 1.33
N GLY A 217 -1.43 15.97 1.77
CA GLY A 217 -1.99 17.07 0.97
C GLY A 217 -3.01 16.61 -0.08
N CYS A 218 -3.41 15.33 -0.09
CA CYS A 218 -4.43 14.83 -1.00
C CYS A 218 -5.78 15.47 -0.66
N ASN A 219 -6.43 16.05 -1.67
CA ASN A 219 -7.79 16.57 -1.54
C ASN A 219 -8.79 15.50 -1.99
N LEU A 220 -9.54 14.93 -1.03
CA LEU A 220 -10.41 13.78 -1.28
C LEU A 220 -11.65 14.10 -2.14
N PHE A 221 -11.97 15.38 -2.34
CA PHE A 221 -12.99 15.82 -3.29
C PHE A 221 -12.40 16.23 -4.65
N GLY A 222 -11.12 15.92 -4.89
CA GLY A 222 -10.40 16.28 -6.11
C GLY A 222 -10.31 17.80 -6.29
N SER A 223 -10.42 18.25 -7.53
CA SER A 223 -10.36 19.68 -7.89
C SER A 223 -11.49 20.54 -7.33
N SER A 224 -12.57 19.91 -6.84
CA SER A 224 -13.73 20.61 -6.26
C SER A 224 -13.64 20.81 -4.75
N GLY A 225 -12.62 20.25 -4.08
CA GLY A 225 -12.52 20.29 -2.62
C GLY A 225 -11.91 21.57 -2.06
N ALA A 226 -12.31 21.91 -0.84
CA ALA A 226 -11.71 22.99 -0.06
C ALA A 226 -10.67 22.46 0.94
N GLN A 227 -10.07 23.34 1.75
CA GLN A 227 -9.12 22.95 2.80
C GLN A 227 -9.65 21.84 3.73
N ALA A 228 -10.95 21.84 4.02
CA ALA A 228 -11.58 20.86 4.91
C ALA A 228 -11.55 19.40 4.38
N SER A 229 -11.35 19.20 3.06
CA SER A 229 -11.24 17.87 2.44
C SER A 229 -9.80 17.44 2.17
N VAL A 230 -8.82 18.25 2.61
CA VAL A 230 -7.39 17.94 2.48
C VAL A 230 -6.95 17.03 3.63
N ILE A 231 -6.21 15.99 3.28
CA ILE A 231 -5.63 15.05 4.23
C ILE A 231 -4.24 15.52 4.67
N HIS A 232 -4.04 15.50 5.99
CA HIS A 232 -2.80 15.94 6.62
C HIS A 232 -2.03 14.75 7.18
N VAL A 233 -0.75 14.69 6.83
CA VAL A 233 0.17 13.64 7.27
C VAL A 233 1.35 14.30 7.98
N VAL A 234 1.75 13.74 9.12
CA VAL A 234 2.91 14.23 9.87
C VAL A 234 4.19 13.77 9.14
N PRO A 235 5.08 14.70 8.72
CA PRO A 235 6.29 14.38 7.96
C PRO A 235 7.22 13.40 8.68
N ASP A 236 7.30 13.50 10.01
CA ASP A 236 8.09 12.59 10.83
C ASP A 236 7.64 11.13 10.74
N ASP A 237 6.34 10.88 10.51
CA ASP A 237 5.82 9.51 10.33
C ASP A 237 6.30 8.91 9.00
N ILE A 238 6.30 9.69 7.92
CA ILE A 238 6.88 9.28 6.62
C ILE A 238 8.37 8.98 6.76
N ALA A 239 9.13 9.90 7.39
CA ALA A 239 10.58 9.75 7.56
C ALA A 239 10.94 8.50 8.38
N ARG A 240 10.25 8.23 9.49
CA ARG A 240 10.47 7.01 10.28
C ARG A 240 10.14 5.74 9.50
N THR A 241 9.07 5.78 8.71
CA THR A 241 8.66 4.65 7.87
C THR A 241 9.67 4.37 6.75
N ARG A 242 10.23 5.42 6.14
CA ARG A 242 11.35 5.30 5.20
C ARG A 242 12.58 4.63 5.84
N ILE A 243 13.03 5.14 6.99
CA ILE A 243 14.21 4.60 7.70
C ILE A 243 14.00 3.12 8.08
N ALA A 244 12.82 2.77 8.59
CA ALA A 244 12.49 1.40 8.93
C ALA A 244 12.50 0.49 7.70
N LEU A 245 11.89 0.91 6.59
CA LEU A 245 11.87 0.15 5.34
C LEU A 245 13.29 -0.13 4.83
N GLU A 246 14.13 0.91 4.74
CA GLU A 246 15.51 0.79 4.27
C GLU A 246 16.34 -0.14 5.17
N SER A 247 16.05 -0.16 6.48
CA SER A 247 16.73 -1.04 7.44
C SER A 247 16.26 -2.50 7.37
N LEU A 248 15.02 -2.75 6.94
CA LEU A 248 14.48 -4.10 6.78
C LEU A 248 14.98 -4.74 5.48
N LEU A 249 14.97 -3.98 4.39
CA LEU A 249 15.32 -4.50 3.06
C LEU A 249 16.76 -5.02 3.00
N PRO A 250 17.01 -6.12 2.26
CA PRO A 250 16.09 -6.81 1.35
C PRO A 250 15.21 -7.89 2.02
N ARG A 251 15.23 -8.01 3.36
CA ARG A 251 14.40 -8.98 4.09
C ARG A 251 12.97 -8.49 4.18
N GLU A 252 12.03 -9.43 4.24
CA GLU A 252 10.62 -9.11 4.49
C GLU A 252 10.35 -8.94 5.97
N SER A 253 10.83 -9.84 6.80
CA SER A 253 10.61 -9.78 8.25
C SER A 253 11.75 -10.51 8.99
N TYR A 254 11.63 -10.63 10.31
CA TYR A 254 12.61 -11.37 11.12
C TYR A 254 12.73 -12.83 10.66
N SER A 255 11.59 -13.50 10.45
CA SER A 255 11.56 -14.90 10.04
C SER A 255 11.62 -15.13 8.53
N LYS A 256 11.35 -14.11 7.70
CA LYS A 256 11.35 -14.21 6.23
C LYS A 256 12.51 -13.44 5.62
N GLU A 257 13.53 -14.18 5.21
CA GLU A 257 14.77 -13.66 4.66
C GLU A 257 14.62 -13.04 3.26
N VAL A 258 13.59 -13.43 2.52
CA VAL A 258 13.20 -12.88 1.21
C VAL A 258 11.72 -13.21 0.99
N ASP A 259 10.95 -12.29 0.40
CA ASP A 259 9.55 -12.48 0.07
C ASP A 259 9.22 -11.76 -1.25
N ALA A 260 8.43 -12.39 -2.11
CA ALA A 260 8.04 -11.84 -3.39
C ALA A 260 7.01 -10.70 -3.27
N ALA A 261 6.33 -10.56 -2.11
CA ALA A 261 5.47 -9.41 -1.80
C ALA A 261 6.22 -8.07 -1.89
N LEU A 262 7.54 -8.09 -1.68
CA LEU A 262 8.40 -6.91 -1.83
C LEU A 262 8.38 -6.32 -3.25
N LEU A 263 7.95 -7.07 -4.27
CA LEU A 263 7.75 -6.54 -5.62
C LEU A 263 6.66 -5.45 -5.67
N SER A 264 5.66 -5.53 -4.80
CA SER A 264 4.57 -4.55 -4.71
C SER A 264 5.02 -3.20 -4.12
N VAL A 265 6.14 -3.17 -3.39
CA VAL A 265 6.70 -1.96 -2.78
C VAL A 265 7.96 -1.44 -3.46
N THR A 266 8.73 -2.31 -4.12
CA THR A 266 9.89 -1.89 -4.93
C THR A 266 9.49 -1.30 -6.27
N GLY A 267 8.28 -1.60 -6.75
CA GLY A 267 7.70 -0.99 -7.95
C GLY A 267 6.20 -0.76 -7.79
N PHE A 268 5.41 -1.07 -8.82
CA PHE A 268 3.98 -0.82 -8.82
C PHE A 268 3.24 -1.67 -7.76
N PRO A 269 2.30 -1.09 -6.99
CA PRO A 269 1.82 0.30 -7.06
C PRO A 269 2.58 1.27 -6.15
N ALA A 270 3.39 0.81 -5.20
CA ALA A 270 3.82 1.66 -4.09
C ALA A 270 5.01 2.57 -4.44
N PHE A 271 5.97 2.08 -5.22
CA PHE A 271 7.25 2.74 -5.52
C PHE A 271 7.91 3.32 -4.24
N ALA A 272 7.91 2.52 -3.17
CA ALA A 272 8.26 2.96 -1.82
C ALA A 272 9.76 2.95 -1.53
N VAL A 273 10.60 2.40 -2.42
CA VAL A 273 12.05 2.30 -2.21
C VAL A 273 12.77 3.35 -3.04
N ASP A 274 13.25 4.40 -2.36
CA ASP A 274 13.87 5.58 -2.99
C ASP A 274 15.29 5.27 -3.49
N ASP A 275 16.06 4.52 -2.69
CA ASP A 275 17.42 4.10 -3.05
C ASP A 275 17.39 3.03 -4.15
N GLY A 276 17.86 3.40 -5.35
CA GLY A 276 17.91 2.51 -6.51
C GLY A 276 18.81 1.28 -6.33
N THR A 277 19.85 1.37 -5.51
CA THR A 277 20.75 0.25 -5.19
C THR A 277 20.06 -0.74 -4.25
N VAL A 278 19.40 -0.27 -3.20
CA VAL A 278 18.61 -1.13 -2.29
C VAL A 278 17.46 -1.78 -3.05
N ARG A 279 16.75 -1.02 -3.89
CA ARG A 279 15.68 -1.52 -4.76
C ARG A 279 16.16 -2.63 -5.70
N GLY A 280 17.24 -2.36 -6.44
CA GLY A 280 17.81 -3.33 -7.38
C GLY A 280 18.31 -4.59 -6.70
N LYS A 281 18.99 -4.47 -5.56
CA LYS A 281 19.44 -5.62 -4.74
C LYS A 281 18.26 -6.47 -4.25
N THR A 282 17.19 -5.82 -3.79
CA THR A 282 15.98 -6.51 -3.31
C THR A 282 15.33 -7.31 -4.44
N GLN A 283 15.07 -6.68 -5.60
CA GLN A 283 14.48 -7.35 -6.76
C GLN A 283 15.36 -8.50 -7.26
N ALA A 284 16.68 -8.32 -7.31
CA ALA A 284 17.61 -9.37 -7.71
C ALA A 284 17.58 -10.58 -6.75
N GLN A 285 17.45 -10.36 -5.44
CA GLN A 285 17.31 -11.46 -4.48
C GLN A 285 16.01 -12.23 -4.63
N ILE A 286 14.90 -11.54 -4.91
CA ILE A 286 13.60 -12.18 -5.18
C ILE A 286 13.72 -13.07 -6.41
N VAL A 287 14.19 -12.52 -7.53
CA VAL A 287 14.38 -13.28 -8.78
C VAL A 287 15.33 -14.46 -8.56
N ALA A 288 16.48 -14.24 -7.91
CA ALA A 288 17.47 -15.30 -7.74
C ALA A 288 17.00 -16.46 -6.85
N LYS A 289 16.15 -16.20 -5.85
CA LYS A 289 15.77 -17.20 -4.82
C LYS A 289 14.36 -17.76 -4.97
N LEU A 290 13.44 -16.97 -5.50
CA LEU A 290 12.00 -17.29 -5.49
C LEU A 290 11.44 -17.57 -6.88
N GLN A 291 12.06 -17.07 -7.95
CA GLN A 291 11.57 -17.32 -9.30
C GLN A 291 11.73 -18.78 -9.72
N GLY A 292 10.67 -19.35 -10.27
CA GLY A 292 10.63 -20.66 -10.92
C GLY A 292 10.12 -20.57 -12.36
N ARG A 293 9.62 -21.69 -12.89
CA ARG A 293 9.12 -21.78 -14.28
C ARG A 293 7.72 -21.20 -14.43
N TYR A 294 6.93 -21.21 -13.37
CA TYR A 294 5.50 -20.91 -13.35
C TYR A 294 5.15 -19.63 -12.55
N GLY A 295 6.15 -18.90 -12.05
CA GLY A 295 5.96 -17.71 -11.23
C GLY A 295 7.06 -17.56 -10.20
N CYS A 296 6.78 -16.85 -9.10
CA CYS A 296 7.64 -16.85 -7.93
C CYS A 296 6.96 -17.56 -6.75
N LYS A 297 7.77 -18.15 -5.87
CA LYS A 297 7.33 -18.55 -4.53
C LYS A 297 7.01 -17.30 -3.72
N ARG A 298 6.08 -17.39 -2.76
CA ARG A 298 5.80 -16.26 -1.85
C ARG A 298 7.04 -15.94 -1.01
N PHE A 299 7.54 -16.95 -0.30
CA PHE A 299 8.82 -16.92 0.43
C PHE A 299 9.39 -18.34 0.51
N LEU A 300 10.65 -18.48 0.93
CA LEU A 300 11.30 -19.80 1.03
C LEU A 300 10.63 -20.68 2.09
N LEU A 301 10.53 -21.99 1.86
CA LEU A 301 9.93 -22.98 2.78
C LEU A 301 8.44 -22.76 3.06
N ASP A 302 7.75 -22.04 2.19
CA ASP A 302 6.31 -21.85 2.29
C ASP A 302 5.55 -23.11 1.84
N GLY A 303 4.78 -23.70 2.76
CA GLY A 303 4.00 -24.90 2.50
C GLY A 303 2.60 -24.67 1.95
N HIS A 304 2.18 -23.42 1.79
CA HIS A 304 0.80 -23.13 1.47
C HIS A 304 0.37 -23.66 0.09
N GLN A 305 -0.70 -24.43 0.09
CA GLN A 305 -1.23 -25.20 -1.03
C GLN A 305 -0.25 -26.23 -1.62
N ALA A 306 0.84 -26.55 -0.91
CA ALA A 306 1.67 -27.68 -1.30
C ALA A 306 0.85 -28.98 -1.13
N ALA A 307 1.01 -29.95 -2.03
CA ALA A 307 0.17 -31.15 -2.03
C ALA A 307 0.34 -32.04 -0.77
N ASN A 308 1.41 -31.82 0.02
CA ASN A 308 1.68 -32.48 1.29
C ASN A 308 1.39 -31.60 2.53
N GLU A 309 0.78 -30.41 2.36
CA GLU A 309 0.31 -29.58 3.47
C GLU A 309 -0.86 -30.26 4.20
N ASP A 310 -0.89 -30.21 5.54
CA ASP A 310 -2.08 -30.63 6.30
C ASP A 310 -3.13 -29.51 6.27
N PRO A 311 -4.26 -29.67 5.56
CA PRO A 311 -5.25 -28.62 5.42
C PRO A 311 -6.03 -28.33 6.72
N ARG A 312 -5.84 -29.14 7.77
CA ARG A 312 -6.56 -28.99 9.05
C ARG A 312 -5.87 -28.03 10.03
N ARG A 313 -4.65 -27.59 9.72
CA ARG A 313 -3.84 -26.74 10.60
C ARG A 313 -3.33 -25.51 9.86
N LEU A 314 -3.56 -24.34 10.45
CA LEU A 314 -3.06 -23.06 9.92
C LEU A 314 -1.55 -22.85 10.18
N HIS A 315 -1.00 -23.52 11.19
CA HIS A 315 0.39 -23.36 11.61
C HIS A 315 1.25 -24.58 11.29
N TYR A 316 2.54 -24.32 11.06
CA TYR A 316 3.53 -25.35 10.80
C TYR A 316 4.38 -25.65 12.04
N GLU A 317 4.75 -26.92 12.19
CA GLU A 317 5.82 -27.31 13.08
C GLU A 317 7.19 -26.92 12.48
N PRO A 318 8.22 -26.65 13.30
CA PRO A 318 9.55 -26.31 12.81
C PRO A 318 10.16 -27.34 11.85
N HIS A 319 9.80 -28.62 11.99
CA HIS A 319 10.29 -29.70 11.13
C HIS A 319 9.50 -29.83 9.82
N GLU A 320 8.26 -29.33 9.74
CA GLU A 320 7.44 -29.34 8.52
C GLU A 320 7.99 -28.38 7.46
N LEU A 321 8.52 -27.21 7.86
CA LEU A 321 9.05 -26.21 6.93
C LEU A 321 10.09 -26.78 5.96
N LYS A 322 10.96 -27.67 6.43
CA LYS A 322 11.99 -28.30 5.58
C LYS A 322 11.39 -29.24 4.52
N GLN A 323 10.20 -29.79 4.77
CA GLN A 323 9.52 -30.66 3.81
C GLN A 323 9.03 -29.88 2.58
N PHE A 324 8.76 -28.59 2.74
CA PHE A 324 8.34 -27.72 1.65
C PHE A 324 9.50 -27.19 0.80
N GLN A 325 10.74 -27.40 1.26
CA GLN A 325 11.91 -26.96 0.51
C GLN A 325 11.90 -27.55 -0.90
N HIS A 326 12.05 -26.67 -1.90
CA HIS A 326 12.03 -26.97 -3.34
C HIS A 326 10.66 -27.27 -3.95
N ILE A 327 9.65 -27.62 -3.15
CA ILE A 327 8.29 -27.91 -3.64
C ILE A 327 7.30 -26.75 -3.40
N GLU A 328 7.75 -25.64 -2.82
CA GLU A 328 6.91 -24.47 -2.55
C GLU A 328 6.13 -24.04 -3.80
N CYS A 329 4.86 -23.70 -3.66
CA CYS A 329 4.00 -23.31 -4.79
C CYS A 329 4.53 -22.06 -5.51
N GLU A 330 4.40 -22.05 -6.84
CA GLU A 330 4.79 -20.93 -7.68
C GLU A 330 3.54 -20.14 -8.09
N TRP A 331 3.59 -18.82 -7.93
CA TRP A 331 2.47 -17.92 -8.15
C TRP A 331 2.73 -17.05 -9.39
N PRO A 332 1.92 -17.20 -10.47
CA PRO A 332 2.02 -16.35 -11.66
C PRO A 332 1.84 -14.87 -11.35
N LEU A 333 1.13 -14.55 -10.25
CA LEU A 333 0.95 -13.19 -9.74
C LEU A 333 2.25 -12.37 -9.74
N PHE A 334 3.37 -12.95 -9.30
CA PHE A 334 4.63 -12.20 -9.19
C PHE A 334 5.27 -11.86 -10.54
N PHE A 335 4.98 -12.64 -11.59
CA PHE A 335 5.36 -12.26 -12.94
C PHE A 335 4.58 -11.04 -13.42
N THR A 336 3.33 -10.84 -12.97
CA THR A 336 2.57 -9.62 -13.29
C THR A 336 3.19 -8.37 -12.64
N TYR A 337 3.68 -8.49 -11.40
CA TYR A 337 4.45 -7.42 -10.76
C TYR A 337 5.76 -7.14 -11.48
N LEU A 338 6.53 -8.17 -11.84
CA LEU A 338 7.78 -8.00 -12.59
C LEU A 338 7.53 -7.34 -13.94
N LEU A 339 6.50 -7.78 -14.67
CA LEU A 339 6.06 -7.17 -15.92
C LEU A 339 5.76 -5.68 -15.75
N LEU A 340 4.89 -5.30 -14.81
CA LEU A 340 4.58 -3.89 -14.52
C LEU A 340 5.84 -3.11 -14.14
N ASN A 341 6.66 -3.65 -13.24
CA ASN A 341 7.88 -2.98 -12.78
C ASN A 341 8.87 -2.73 -13.93
N HIS A 342 8.98 -3.66 -14.89
CA HIS A 342 9.80 -3.48 -16.09
C HIS A 342 9.21 -2.45 -17.06
N LEU A 343 7.89 -2.42 -17.24
CA LEU A 343 7.20 -1.41 -18.05
C LEU A 343 7.43 0.00 -17.49
N PHE A 344 7.23 0.21 -16.18
CA PHE A 344 7.51 1.48 -15.51
C PHE A 344 8.99 1.89 -15.56
N ALA A 345 9.91 0.91 -15.60
CA ALA A 345 11.34 1.17 -15.75
C ALA A 345 11.81 1.38 -17.20
N GLY A 346 10.89 1.34 -18.18
CA GLY A 346 11.23 1.45 -19.61
C GLY A 346 12.00 0.24 -20.17
N ARG A 347 12.02 -0.89 -19.47
CA ARG A 347 12.75 -2.12 -19.84
C ARG A 347 11.86 -3.05 -20.67
N LEU A 348 11.60 -2.64 -21.91
CA LEU A 348 10.59 -3.26 -22.78
C LEU A 348 10.92 -4.71 -23.16
N ASP A 349 12.20 -5.07 -23.30
CA ASP A 349 12.61 -6.44 -23.65
C ASP A 349 12.30 -7.42 -22.50
N GLU A 350 12.65 -7.05 -21.27
CA GLU A 350 12.34 -7.81 -20.06
C GLU A 350 10.84 -7.87 -19.80
N ALA A 351 10.11 -6.77 -20.00
CA ALA A 351 8.66 -6.78 -19.96
C ALA A 351 8.08 -7.78 -20.99
N GLY A 352 8.56 -7.75 -22.23
CA GLY A 352 8.17 -8.71 -23.27
C GLY A 352 8.45 -10.17 -22.89
N ARG A 353 9.54 -10.45 -22.16
CA ARG A 353 9.84 -11.79 -21.64
C ARG A 353 8.82 -12.24 -20.61
N TYR A 354 8.53 -11.43 -19.60
CA TYR A 354 7.55 -11.80 -18.56
C TYR A 354 6.14 -11.94 -19.13
N ARG A 355 5.74 -11.10 -20.10
CA ARG A 355 4.44 -11.29 -20.79
C ARG A 355 4.35 -12.64 -21.50
N ARG A 356 5.37 -13.03 -22.26
CA ARG A 356 5.39 -14.37 -22.91
C ARG A 356 5.32 -15.50 -21.90
N GLN A 357 6.09 -15.40 -20.80
CA GLN A 357 6.01 -16.39 -19.73
C GLN A 357 4.61 -16.46 -19.11
N LEU A 358 3.94 -15.32 -18.88
CA LEU A 358 2.55 -15.31 -18.42
C LEU A 358 1.60 -15.92 -19.45
N GLU A 359 1.77 -15.63 -20.73
CA GLU A 359 0.95 -16.17 -21.82
C GLU A 359 1.03 -17.71 -21.93
N ASP A 360 2.19 -18.29 -21.61
CA ASP A 360 2.40 -19.75 -21.53
C ASP A 360 1.74 -20.39 -20.30
N LEU A 361 1.43 -19.61 -19.27
CA LEU A 361 0.81 -20.06 -18.02
C LEU A 361 -0.72 -19.91 -18.00
N LEU A 362 -1.29 -19.26 -19.02
CA LEU A 362 -2.74 -19.07 -19.12
C LEU A 362 -3.46 -20.40 -19.35
N VAL A 363 -4.49 -20.64 -18.55
CA VAL A 363 -5.39 -21.79 -18.67
C VAL A 363 -6.68 -21.34 -19.35
N GLU A 364 -7.11 -22.07 -20.37
CA GLU A 364 -8.37 -21.78 -21.06
C GLU A 364 -9.57 -22.32 -20.26
N ARG A 365 -10.53 -21.45 -19.92
CA ARG A 365 -11.83 -21.84 -19.35
C ARG A 365 -12.93 -20.96 -19.92
N ASN A 366 -14.01 -21.58 -20.39
CA ASN A 366 -15.19 -20.89 -20.94
C ASN A 366 -14.85 -19.84 -22.02
N GLY A 367 -13.84 -20.12 -22.86
CA GLY A 367 -13.39 -19.20 -23.92
C GLY A 367 -12.51 -18.03 -23.45
N HIS A 368 -12.15 -17.97 -22.16
CA HIS A 368 -11.21 -16.98 -21.63
C HIS A 368 -9.85 -17.62 -21.31
N ARG A 369 -8.78 -16.84 -21.45
CA ARG A 369 -7.43 -17.23 -21.03
C ARG A 369 -7.14 -16.63 -19.65
N LEU A 370 -6.92 -17.49 -18.66
CA LEU A 370 -6.99 -17.14 -17.25
C LEU A 370 -5.72 -17.53 -16.50
N LEU A 371 -5.21 -16.64 -15.65
CA LEU A 371 -4.08 -16.93 -14.78
C LEU A 371 -4.55 -17.67 -13.51
N PRO A 372 -4.04 -18.88 -13.22
CA PRO A 372 -4.33 -19.58 -11.98
C PRO A 372 -3.68 -18.88 -10.78
N GLU A 373 -4.19 -19.15 -9.59
CA GLU A 373 -3.60 -18.66 -8.33
C GLU A 373 -2.20 -19.22 -8.12
N VAL A 374 -2.06 -20.55 -8.19
CA VAL A 374 -0.79 -21.24 -7.99
C VAL A 374 -0.58 -22.42 -8.94
N PHE A 375 0.68 -22.75 -9.14
CA PHE A 375 1.16 -24.01 -9.69
C PHE A 375 1.89 -24.82 -8.61
N PHE A 376 1.41 -26.03 -8.33
CA PHE A 376 1.94 -26.91 -7.28
C PHE A 376 2.51 -28.21 -7.85
N VAL A 377 3.41 -28.84 -7.10
CA VAL A 377 3.98 -30.15 -7.45
C VAL A 377 2.98 -31.25 -7.06
N PRO A 378 2.53 -32.12 -7.97
CA PRO A 378 1.64 -33.23 -7.63
C PRO A 378 2.23 -34.15 -6.56
N LEU A 379 1.38 -34.71 -5.68
CA LEU A 379 1.81 -35.52 -4.54
C LEU A 379 2.77 -36.68 -4.92
N HIS A 380 2.49 -37.36 -6.04
CA HIS A 380 3.31 -38.48 -6.53
C HIS A 380 4.69 -38.05 -7.06
N ALA A 381 4.87 -36.77 -7.38
CA ALA A 381 6.09 -36.19 -7.94
C ALA A 381 6.99 -35.52 -6.89
N ILE A 382 6.50 -35.28 -5.67
CA ILE A 382 7.22 -34.57 -4.60
C ILE A 382 8.61 -35.17 -4.34
N ALA A 383 8.72 -36.49 -4.21
CA ALA A 383 9.99 -37.13 -3.88
C ALA A 383 11.05 -36.91 -4.97
N ALA A 384 10.65 -36.93 -6.24
CA ALA A 384 11.55 -36.68 -7.37
C ALA A 384 11.97 -35.21 -7.45
N GLU A 385 11.03 -34.28 -7.21
CA GLU A 385 11.32 -32.84 -7.18
C GLU A 385 12.28 -32.47 -6.03
N GLN A 386 12.12 -33.07 -4.85
CA GLN A 386 13.03 -32.85 -3.72
C GLN A 386 14.45 -33.38 -3.98
N GLN A 387 14.58 -34.51 -4.69
CA GLN A 387 15.89 -35.05 -5.07
C GLN A 387 16.58 -34.23 -6.15
N LYS A 388 15.82 -33.72 -7.12
CA LYS A 388 16.32 -32.89 -8.22
C LYS A 388 15.36 -31.71 -8.45
N PRO A 389 15.58 -30.56 -7.78
CA PRO A 389 14.73 -29.38 -7.92
C PRO A 389 14.60 -28.92 -9.38
N GLY A 390 13.38 -28.57 -9.79
CA GLY A 390 13.03 -28.19 -11.15
C GLY A 390 12.88 -29.36 -12.13
N SER A 391 12.81 -30.60 -11.65
CA SER A 391 12.69 -31.78 -12.53
C SER A 391 11.26 -32.17 -12.86
N GLN A 392 10.30 -31.79 -12.02
CA GLN A 392 8.90 -32.15 -12.18
C GLN A 392 8.07 -30.97 -12.68
N ASP A 393 7.08 -31.26 -13.51
CA ASP A 393 6.09 -30.27 -13.93
C ASP A 393 5.09 -29.99 -12.80
N ARG A 394 4.67 -28.73 -12.74
CA ARG A 394 3.66 -28.25 -11.80
C ARG A 394 2.32 -28.11 -12.50
N VAL A 395 1.24 -28.31 -11.75
CA VAL A 395 -0.13 -28.20 -12.26
C VAL A 395 -0.85 -27.04 -11.59
N PRO A 396 -1.77 -26.34 -12.30
CA PRO A 396 -2.52 -25.25 -11.71
C PRO A 396 -3.52 -25.78 -10.67
N ASN A 397 -3.79 -24.98 -9.64
CA ASN A 397 -4.88 -25.28 -8.70
C ASN A 397 -6.27 -25.03 -9.32
N GLU A 398 -7.32 -25.24 -8.52
CA GLU A 398 -8.70 -25.09 -8.98
C GLU A 398 -9.14 -23.62 -9.15
N ASN A 399 -8.49 -22.71 -8.42
CA ASN A 399 -8.77 -21.27 -8.40
C ASN A 399 -8.23 -20.58 -9.66
N VAL A 400 -9.01 -20.65 -10.73
CA VAL A 400 -8.69 -20.08 -12.03
C VAL A 400 -9.86 -19.23 -12.52
N PRO A 401 -9.71 -17.89 -12.64
CA PRO A 401 -8.50 -17.13 -12.36
C PRO A 401 -8.37 -16.75 -10.89
N LEU A 402 -7.14 -16.45 -10.45
CA LEU A 402 -6.95 -15.47 -9.38
C LEU A 402 -7.21 -14.07 -9.95
N VAL A 403 -8.30 -13.43 -9.52
CA VAL A 403 -8.75 -12.16 -10.09
C VAL A 403 -7.72 -11.04 -9.90
N TRP A 404 -6.99 -11.04 -8.78
CA TRP A 404 -5.87 -10.13 -8.54
C TRP A 404 -4.80 -10.26 -9.65
N ALA A 405 -4.29 -11.46 -9.91
CA ALA A 405 -3.28 -11.68 -10.94
C ALA A 405 -3.82 -11.34 -12.34
N GLN A 406 -5.06 -11.74 -12.64
CA GLN A 406 -5.69 -11.43 -13.92
C GLN A 406 -5.83 -9.92 -14.15
N SER A 407 -6.20 -9.17 -13.10
CA SER A 407 -6.34 -7.72 -13.16
C SER A 407 -5.00 -7.03 -13.45
N LEU A 408 -3.94 -7.40 -12.73
CA LEU A 408 -2.60 -6.85 -12.97
C LEU A 408 -2.04 -7.23 -14.34
N TYR A 409 -2.34 -8.44 -14.82
CA TYR A 409 -1.99 -8.85 -16.18
C TYR A 409 -2.67 -7.97 -17.23
N ILE A 410 -4.00 -7.79 -17.15
CA ILE A 410 -4.75 -6.92 -18.08
C ILE A 410 -4.21 -5.49 -18.03
N LEU A 411 -3.98 -4.95 -16.83
CA LEU A 411 -3.43 -3.60 -16.67
C LEU A 411 -2.06 -3.45 -17.35
N ALA A 412 -1.18 -4.44 -17.18
CA ALA A 412 0.12 -4.47 -17.83
C ALA A 412 0.01 -4.63 -19.34
N SER A 413 -0.93 -5.42 -19.84
CA SER A 413 -1.18 -5.59 -21.26
C SER A 413 -1.69 -4.30 -21.90
N LEU A 414 -2.56 -3.54 -21.22
CA LEU A 414 -3.00 -2.20 -21.70
C LEU A 414 -1.82 -1.24 -21.87
N LEU A 415 -0.87 -1.22 -20.92
CA LEU A 415 0.37 -0.43 -21.05
C LEU A 415 1.23 -0.92 -22.22
N GLN A 416 1.46 -2.24 -22.30
CA GLN A 416 2.36 -2.80 -23.30
C GLN A 416 1.80 -2.75 -24.72
N ASP A 417 0.47 -2.76 -24.87
CA ASP A 417 -0.23 -2.57 -26.14
C ASP A 417 -0.33 -1.08 -26.54
N GLY A 418 0.22 -0.16 -25.72
CA GLY A 418 0.25 1.28 -25.99
C GLY A 418 -1.10 1.98 -25.82
N LEU A 419 -2.05 1.34 -25.13
CA LEU A 419 -3.37 1.91 -24.83
C LEU A 419 -3.34 2.81 -23.57
N LEU A 420 -2.34 2.60 -22.72
CA LEU A 420 -2.02 3.42 -21.55
C LEU A 420 -0.54 3.80 -21.55
N GLU A 421 -0.25 4.89 -20.85
CA GLU A 421 1.09 5.30 -20.43
C GLU A 421 1.23 5.14 -18.89
N PRO A 422 2.45 4.99 -18.36
CA PRO A 422 2.68 4.88 -16.92
C PRO A 422 2.02 5.98 -16.09
N ASP A 423 2.04 7.22 -16.58
CA ASP A 423 1.45 8.40 -15.92
C ASP A 423 -0.08 8.31 -15.78
N ASP A 424 -0.77 7.56 -16.66
CA ASP A 424 -2.23 7.41 -16.58
C ASP A 424 -2.65 6.68 -15.30
N ILE A 425 -1.86 5.67 -14.89
CA ILE A 425 -2.14 4.81 -13.73
C ILE A 425 -1.26 5.12 -12.51
N ASP A 426 -0.45 6.17 -12.61
CA ASP A 426 0.28 6.79 -11.49
C ASP A 426 0.27 8.34 -11.64
N PRO A 427 -0.91 8.98 -11.62
CA PRO A 427 -1.05 10.43 -11.78
C PRO A 427 -0.36 11.24 -10.67
N LEU A 428 0.01 10.62 -9.55
CA LEU A 428 0.79 11.23 -8.48
C LEU A 428 2.31 11.19 -8.74
N GLY A 429 2.75 10.57 -9.84
CA GLY A 429 4.15 10.53 -10.28
C GLY A 429 5.08 9.82 -9.29
N ARG A 430 4.59 8.78 -8.60
CA ARG A 430 5.36 8.05 -7.58
C ARG A 430 6.50 7.23 -8.17
N HIS A 431 6.34 6.68 -9.38
CA HIS A 431 7.35 5.88 -10.07
C HIS A 431 8.56 6.72 -10.49
N VAL A 432 8.38 8.02 -10.66
CA VAL A 432 9.46 8.96 -10.96
C VAL A 432 10.30 9.12 -9.71
N ALA A 433 11.50 8.54 -9.73
CA ALA A 433 12.46 8.72 -8.66
C ALA A 433 12.67 10.22 -8.45
N ARG A 434 12.46 10.72 -7.23
CA ARG A 434 12.78 12.09 -6.83
C ARG A 434 14.30 12.26 -6.84
N SER A 435 14.89 12.39 -8.03
CA SER A 435 16.33 12.55 -8.25
C SER A 435 16.80 14.00 -8.08
N ALA A 436 15.99 14.86 -7.46
CA ALA A 436 16.51 16.15 -7.07
C ALA A 436 17.61 15.89 -6.03
N GLU A 437 18.85 16.30 -6.33
CA GLU A 437 19.82 16.66 -5.32
C GLU A 437 19.18 17.74 -4.46
N VAL A 438 18.38 17.32 -3.48
CA VAL A 438 17.84 18.23 -2.49
C VAL A 438 19.04 18.68 -1.70
N ASP A 439 19.32 19.98 -1.77
CA ASP A 439 20.31 20.62 -0.94
C ASP A 439 20.07 20.21 0.53
N ARG A 440 20.95 19.35 1.05
CA ARG A 440 20.83 18.79 2.41
C ARG A 440 21.40 19.72 3.47
N ARG A 441 21.74 20.97 3.11
CA ARG A 441 22.21 21.98 4.06
C ARG A 441 21.13 22.20 5.11
N VAL A 442 21.47 21.87 6.35
CA VAL A 442 20.66 22.23 7.51
C VAL A 442 20.84 23.72 7.75
N LEU A 443 19.76 24.48 7.62
CA LEU A 443 19.73 25.89 7.95
C LEU A 443 19.22 26.06 9.37
N VAL A 444 19.92 26.88 10.15
CA VAL A 444 19.55 27.23 11.52
C VAL A 444 19.32 28.73 11.57
N ALA A 445 18.14 29.14 12.01
CA ALA A 445 17.82 30.53 12.31
C ALA A 445 17.79 30.71 13.83
N LEU A 446 18.50 31.73 14.32
CA LEU A 446 18.53 32.05 15.75
C LEU A 446 17.58 33.20 16.04
N LEU A 447 16.71 32.99 17.03
CA LEU A 447 15.83 34.01 17.56
C LEU A 447 16.35 34.41 18.95
N ALA A 448 16.65 35.70 19.08
CA ALA A 448 17.05 36.29 20.35
C ALA A 448 15.81 36.75 21.12
N ASP A 449 15.79 36.46 22.42
CA ASP A 449 14.69 36.85 23.31
C ASP A 449 14.69 38.37 23.55
N GLU A 450 15.89 38.98 23.60
CA GLU A 450 16.09 40.41 23.84
C GLU A 450 17.03 41.05 22.81
N ASP A 451 16.86 42.35 22.57
CA ASP A 451 17.70 43.14 21.65
C ASP A 451 19.18 43.11 22.04
N GLU A 452 19.51 43.06 23.33
CA GLU A 452 20.90 42.99 23.81
C GLU A 452 21.58 41.69 23.34
N VAL A 453 20.89 40.55 23.50
CA VAL A 453 21.38 39.24 23.03
C VAL A 453 21.51 39.26 21.51
N CYS A 454 20.53 39.83 20.81
CA CYS A 454 20.54 39.96 19.36
C CYS A 454 21.76 40.76 18.87
N GLN A 455 22.05 41.90 19.50
CA GLN A 455 23.21 42.74 19.17
C GLN A 455 24.52 42.01 19.46
N ARG A 456 24.61 41.30 20.58
CA ARG A 456 25.81 40.53 20.94
C ARG A 456 26.10 39.41 19.94
N LEU A 457 25.07 38.69 19.48
CA LEU A 457 25.21 37.67 18.43
C LEU A 457 25.67 38.32 17.10
N ARG A 458 25.05 39.43 16.71
CA ARG A 458 25.43 40.18 15.49
C ARG A 458 26.88 40.69 15.54
N GLN A 459 27.36 41.15 16.70
CA GLN A 459 28.76 41.57 16.90
C GLN A 459 29.75 40.41 16.72
N LEU A 460 29.34 39.17 17.00
CA LEU A 460 30.13 37.96 16.75
C LEU A 460 29.99 37.43 15.30
N GLY A 461 29.29 38.16 14.42
CA GLY A 461 29.03 37.73 13.04
C GLY A 461 27.96 36.65 12.91
N ILE A 462 27.16 36.42 13.96
CA ILE A 462 26.08 35.44 13.97
C ILE A 462 24.76 36.14 13.63
N PRO A 463 24.11 35.82 12.51
CA PRO A 463 22.79 36.37 12.19
C PRO A 463 21.75 35.93 13.23
N ALA A 464 21.06 36.90 13.82
CA ALA A 464 19.96 36.69 14.76
C ALA A 464 18.90 37.77 14.57
N GLN A 465 17.65 37.44 14.90
CA GLN A 465 16.52 38.35 14.90
C GLN A 465 15.75 38.25 16.22
N THR A 466 15.06 39.31 16.62
CA THR A 466 14.10 39.25 17.74
C THR A 466 12.70 38.86 17.28
N LEU A 467 11.84 38.47 18.23
CA LEU A 467 10.43 38.18 17.94
C LEU A 467 9.69 39.36 17.29
N ALA A 468 10.06 40.59 17.64
CA ALA A 468 9.49 41.80 17.05
C ALA A 468 9.92 41.99 15.59
N GLU A 469 11.17 41.66 15.25
CA GLU A 469 11.72 41.81 13.89
C GLU A 469 11.14 40.80 12.89
N ILE A 470 10.55 39.69 13.35
CA ILE A 470 9.94 38.67 12.49
C ILE A 470 8.41 38.78 12.38
N ALA A 471 7.80 39.79 13.01
CA ALA A 471 6.36 40.05 12.88
C ALA A 471 5.95 40.18 11.39
N PRO A 472 4.83 39.59 10.96
CA PRO A 472 3.73 39.04 11.77
C PRO A 472 3.88 37.55 12.15
N ILE A 473 5.04 36.93 11.95
CA ILE A 473 5.23 35.50 12.25
C ILE A 473 5.21 35.26 13.75
N GLN A 474 4.25 34.46 14.21
CA GLN A 474 4.13 34.05 15.60
C GLN A 474 5.00 32.81 15.86
N VAL A 475 5.78 32.83 16.94
CA VAL A 475 6.58 31.68 17.38
C VAL A 475 5.92 31.06 18.60
N ARG A 476 5.72 29.73 18.56
CA ARG A 476 4.99 28.98 19.59
C ARG A 476 5.70 27.69 19.98
N ASP A 477 5.24 27.07 21.06
CA ASP A 477 5.79 25.78 21.50
C ASP A 477 5.28 24.61 20.66
N ALA A 478 6.13 23.61 20.44
CA ALA A 478 5.77 22.36 19.76
C ALA A 478 4.56 21.64 20.39
N GLY A 479 4.32 21.84 21.69
CA GLY A 479 3.16 21.30 22.40
C GLY A 479 1.83 21.84 21.87
N GLU A 480 1.78 23.13 21.51
CA GLU A 480 0.59 23.74 20.90
C GLU A 480 0.31 23.16 19.51
N LEU A 481 1.33 22.93 18.70
CA LEU A 481 1.17 22.26 17.41
C LEU A 481 0.66 20.83 17.60
N ALA A 482 1.21 20.09 18.57
CA ALA A 482 0.76 18.73 18.87
C ALA A 482 -0.72 18.71 19.30
N ALA A 483 -1.16 19.69 20.09
CA ALA A 483 -2.55 19.88 20.48
C ALA A 483 -3.45 20.25 19.28
N ALA A 484 -3.00 21.14 18.39
CA ALA A 484 -3.74 21.48 17.18
C ALA A 484 -3.96 20.23 16.29
N TYR A 485 -2.93 19.40 16.14
CA TYR A 485 -3.04 18.16 15.37
C TYR A 485 -4.04 17.15 15.95
N THR A 486 -4.41 17.22 17.24
CA THR A 486 -5.44 16.32 17.78
C THR A 486 -6.81 16.58 17.18
N GLN A 487 -7.08 17.81 16.73
CA GLN A 487 -8.35 18.14 16.06
C GLN A 487 -8.42 17.61 14.61
N VAL A 488 -7.28 17.26 14.02
CA VAL A 488 -7.21 16.77 12.63
C VAL A 488 -7.81 15.37 12.53
N GLY A 489 -8.96 15.29 11.85
CA GLY A 489 -9.76 14.07 11.72
C GLY A 489 -10.73 13.85 12.87
N ARG A 490 -10.89 14.81 13.80
CA ARG A 490 -11.93 14.69 14.82
C ARG A 490 -13.32 14.68 14.16
N ASN A 491 -14.16 13.74 14.58
CA ASN A 491 -15.54 13.62 14.14
C ASN A 491 -16.39 13.01 15.25
N ASP A 492 -17.16 13.87 15.93
CA ASP A 492 -17.95 13.46 17.10
C ASP A 492 -19.12 12.52 16.71
N ARG A 493 -19.62 12.58 15.47
CA ARG A 493 -20.68 11.68 14.97
C ARG A 493 -20.20 10.24 14.80
N LEU A 494 -18.95 10.07 14.39
CA LEU A 494 -18.30 8.77 14.22
C LEU A 494 -17.56 8.30 15.49
N GLY A 495 -17.54 9.11 16.55
CA GLY A 495 -16.79 8.82 17.77
C GLY A 495 -15.26 8.88 17.59
N LEU A 496 -14.78 9.65 16.62
CA LEU A 496 -13.36 9.74 16.27
C LEU A 496 -12.74 10.98 16.91
N THR A 497 -11.71 10.79 17.73
CA THR A 497 -11.07 11.90 18.48
C THR A 497 -10.01 12.66 17.68
N GLY A 498 -9.71 12.22 16.45
CA GLY A 498 -8.63 12.75 15.62
C GLY A 498 -7.27 12.11 15.95
N ARG A 499 -6.16 12.83 15.75
CA ARG A 499 -4.82 12.28 16.01
C ARG A 499 -4.60 12.11 17.52
N PRO A 500 -4.13 10.96 18.02
CA PRO A 500 -3.70 10.85 19.42
C PRO A 500 -2.64 11.90 19.76
N LEU A 501 -2.71 12.46 20.96
CA LEU A 501 -1.72 13.43 21.44
C LEU A 501 -0.35 12.76 21.48
N ARG A 502 0.52 13.15 20.56
CA ARG A 502 1.86 12.60 20.38
C ARG A 502 2.81 13.72 20.02
N GLN A 503 3.98 13.71 20.64
CA GLN A 503 5.04 14.66 20.36
C GLN A 503 5.40 14.69 18.87
N LEU A 504 5.56 15.90 18.36
CA LEU A 504 6.05 16.18 17.02
C LEU A 504 7.56 16.34 17.08
N ARG A 505 8.26 16.05 15.97
CA ARG A 505 9.71 16.19 15.90
C ARG A 505 10.10 17.27 14.89
N SER A 506 11.40 17.37 14.66
CA SER A 506 12.00 18.48 13.95
C SER A 506 11.42 18.71 12.56
N LEU A 507 11.03 17.68 11.80
CA LEU A 507 10.48 17.88 10.44
C LEU A 507 9.09 18.52 10.46
N SER A 508 8.35 18.34 11.55
CA SER A 508 7.09 19.05 11.78
C SER A 508 7.33 20.47 12.28
N THR A 509 8.18 20.67 13.29
CA THR A 509 8.40 21.99 13.88
C THR A 509 9.18 22.94 12.95
N SER A 510 9.98 22.41 12.03
CA SER A 510 10.77 23.20 11.06
C SER A 510 9.97 23.68 9.84
N ARG A 511 8.64 23.81 9.97
CA ARG A 511 7.77 24.26 8.88
C ARG A 511 7.05 25.55 9.27
N LEU A 512 6.83 26.41 8.29
CA LEU A 512 5.91 27.51 8.41
C LEU A 512 4.48 26.98 8.26
N TYR A 513 3.65 27.27 9.25
CA TYR A 513 2.22 26.95 9.25
C TYR A 513 1.42 28.22 9.00
N LEU A 514 0.26 28.05 8.36
CA LEU A 514 -0.74 29.09 8.23
C LEU A 514 -2.01 28.60 8.92
N LEU A 515 -2.36 29.20 10.06
CA LEU A 515 -3.57 28.83 10.82
C LEU A 515 -4.48 30.04 10.94
N ALA A 516 -5.69 29.94 10.40
CA ALA A 516 -6.65 31.06 10.35
C ALA A 516 -6.08 32.36 9.75
N GLY A 517 -5.14 32.25 8.80
CA GLY A 517 -4.49 33.39 8.16
C GLY A 517 -3.22 33.89 8.87
N GLU A 518 -2.91 33.37 10.06
CA GLU A 518 -1.74 33.77 10.84
C GLU A 518 -0.54 32.86 10.57
N PRO A 519 0.63 33.41 10.20
CA PRO A 519 1.84 32.65 9.99
C PRO A 519 2.47 32.23 11.32
N LEU A 520 2.75 30.94 11.48
CA LEU A 520 3.21 30.32 12.72
C LEU A 520 4.47 29.50 12.50
N LEU A 521 5.45 29.67 13.37
CA LEU A 521 6.62 28.80 13.52
C LEU A 521 6.58 28.15 14.91
N PHE A 522 7.13 26.94 14.99
CA PHE A 522 7.16 26.20 16.25
C PHE A 522 8.60 25.91 16.67
N LEU A 523 8.91 26.19 17.93
CA LEU A 523 10.21 25.89 18.50
C LEU A 523 10.44 24.36 18.49
N PRO A 524 11.68 23.90 18.28
CA PRO A 524 12.01 22.49 18.38
C PRO A 524 11.65 21.92 19.76
N GLN A 525 11.18 20.68 19.79
CA GLN A 525 10.70 20.03 21.03
C GLN A 525 11.76 20.01 22.15
N PHE A 526 13.06 19.94 21.83
CA PHE A 526 14.13 19.91 22.83
C PHE A 526 14.32 21.24 23.57
N MET A 527 13.79 22.36 23.03
CA MET A 527 13.80 23.67 23.69
C MET A 527 12.64 23.85 24.67
N ASN A 528 11.68 22.91 24.71
CA ASN A 528 10.54 23.00 25.60
C ASN A 528 10.95 22.69 27.05
N GLN A 529 10.89 23.72 27.90
CA GLN A 529 11.25 23.65 29.33
C GLN A 529 10.35 22.72 30.15
N GLN A 530 9.14 22.41 29.70
CA GLN A 530 8.19 21.55 30.42
C GLN A 530 8.37 20.05 30.11
N GLY A 531 9.23 19.67 29.16
CA GLY A 531 9.34 18.28 28.70
C GLY A 531 10.75 17.76 28.47
N PHE A 532 11.79 18.62 28.52
CA PHE A 532 13.17 18.22 28.25
C PHE A 532 14.12 18.85 29.26
N TYR A 533 14.74 18.01 30.11
CA TYR A 533 15.67 18.45 31.17
C TYR A 533 16.88 19.24 30.64
N LEU A 534 17.25 19.02 29.39
CA LEU A 534 18.30 19.73 28.68
C LEU A 534 18.10 21.25 28.62
N ALA A 535 16.85 21.72 28.66
CA ALA A 535 16.53 23.16 28.69
C ALA A 535 16.55 23.76 30.12
N LEU A 536 16.66 22.92 31.16
CA LEU A 536 16.64 23.35 32.57
C LEU A 536 18.05 23.61 33.14
N ASP A 537 19.10 23.05 32.52
CA ASP A 537 20.49 23.33 32.90
C ASP A 537 21.42 23.31 31.69
N ASN A 538 21.74 24.50 31.18
CA ASN A 538 22.69 24.69 30.09
C ASN A 538 24.14 24.35 30.47
N ARG A 539 24.48 24.22 31.76
CA ARG A 539 25.84 23.82 32.19
C ARG A 539 26.10 22.33 31.98
N LEU A 540 25.06 21.50 31.90
CA LEU A 540 25.19 20.07 31.58
C LEU A 540 25.46 19.81 30.08
N LEU A 541 25.38 20.84 29.23
CA LEU A 541 25.54 20.76 27.77
C LEU A 541 26.95 21.10 27.27
N VAL A 542 27.83 21.66 28.13
CA VAL A 542 29.14 22.22 27.73
C VAL A 542 30.28 21.32 28.18
#